data_AF-A0A800DU87-F1
#
_entry.id   AF-A0A800DU87-F1
#
_cell.length_a   1.000
_cell.length_b   1.000
_cell.length_c   1.000
_cell.angle_alpha   90.00
_cell.angle_beta   90.00
_cell.angle_gamma   90.00
#
_symmetry.space_group_name_H-M   'P 1'
#
loop_
_entity.id
_entity.type
_entity.pdbx_description
1 polymer ?
#
loop_
_entity_poly.entity_id
_entity_poly.type
_entity_poly.pdbx_seq_one_letter_code
_entity_poly.pdbx_strand_id
1 'polypeptide(L)'
;FFKALADQLQNKLINTPAIIIAGPGFLKTDFYEGSLIVGIDEISKTLKRVGFGKKSGVDLPNEFIGIVPNKEWKEKRYGRKWFIGETVVASIGQGYSLATPMQVARHTALLASSKLPTPYFAKKFIDSNFKPKYEDVLTLIQKRDLPLIQKAMYEVCNHPKGTATKYINTSIKIAGKTGTAQVIGIPQDEKKRMKEEELKYYSKSHAWLTTYGPYKDPKYIVTVLVEHGGHGGSTAGPIVSKIYDKLTELGYIND
;
A
#
# COMPACT_ATOMS: atom_id res chain seq x y z
N PHE A 1 0.82 -24.67 -2.74
CA PHE A 1 1.65 -23.58 -3.29
C PHE A 1 1.40 -22.24 -2.59
N PHE A 2 0.20 -21.64 -2.68
CA PHE A 2 -0.13 -20.37 -2.00
C PHE A 2 -0.03 -20.42 -0.47
N LYS A 3 -0.46 -21.52 0.17
CA LYS A 3 -0.29 -21.74 1.61
C LYS A 3 1.19 -21.85 2.02
N ALA A 4 1.99 -22.62 1.28
CA ALA A 4 3.44 -22.71 1.48
C ALA A 4 4.18 -21.37 1.26
N LEU A 5 3.65 -20.51 0.39
CA LEU A 5 4.14 -19.15 0.18
C LEU A 5 3.78 -18.23 1.36
N ALA A 6 2.54 -18.32 1.86
CA ALA A 6 2.09 -17.60 3.06
C ALA A 6 2.87 -18.05 4.31
N ASP A 7 3.11 -19.36 4.48
CA ASP A 7 3.89 -19.94 5.59
C ASP A 7 5.38 -19.53 5.51
N GLN A 8 5.97 -19.49 4.31
CA GLN A 8 7.33 -18.98 4.11
C GLN A 8 7.44 -17.47 4.38
N LEU A 9 6.35 -16.72 4.18
CA LEU A 9 6.31 -15.27 4.36
C LEU A 9 5.90 -14.84 5.77
N GLN A 10 5.12 -15.64 6.49
CA GLN A 10 4.87 -15.51 7.92
C GLN A 10 6.18 -15.49 8.71
N ASN A 11 7.22 -16.19 8.25
CA ASN A 11 8.54 -16.22 8.88
C ASN A 11 9.53 -15.16 8.33
N LYS A 12 9.24 -14.50 7.20
CA LYS A 12 10.22 -13.67 6.46
C LYS A 12 9.81 -12.22 6.21
N LEU A 13 8.51 -11.92 6.13
CA LEU A 13 7.95 -10.57 5.86
C LEU A 13 7.24 -9.93 7.07
N ILE A 14 7.39 -10.57 8.24
CA ILE A 14 7.02 -10.16 9.61
C ILE A 14 6.92 -8.63 9.81
N ASN A 15 7.82 -7.85 9.23
CA ASN A 15 7.92 -6.42 9.49
C ASN A 15 7.15 -5.48 8.53
N THR A 16 6.32 -5.94 7.59
CA THR A 16 5.60 -5.04 6.67
C THR A 16 4.07 -5.20 6.79
N PRO A 17 3.31 -4.14 7.09
CA PRO A 17 1.86 -4.26 7.25
C PRO A 17 1.12 -4.51 5.94
N ALA A 18 -0.03 -5.16 6.07
CA ALA A 18 -0.95 -5.57 5.02
C ALA A 18 -1.60 -4.42 4.24
N ILE A 19 -1.35 -3.14 4.58
CA ILE A 19 -1.76 -1.99 3.74
C ILE A 19 -1.33 -2.22 2.29
N ILE A 20 -0.17 -2.86 2.07
CA ILE A 20 0.45 -2.91 0.74
C ILE A 20 0.89 -4.33 0.34
N ILE A 21 0.98 -5.28 1.27
CA ILE A 21 1.31 -6.67 0.95
C ILE A 21 0.09 -7.53 1.25
N ALA A 22 -0.68 -7.91 0.24
CA ALA A 22 -1.48 -9.14 0.27
C ALA A 22 -1.83 -9.52 -1.17
N GLY A 23 -1.10 -10.50 -1.70
CA GLY A 23 -1.45 -11.14 -2.97
C GLY A 23 -2.74 -11.95 -2.84
N PRO A 24 -3.30 -12.48 -3.95
CA PRO A 24 -4.49 -13.34 -3.93
C PRO A 24 -4.36 -14.66 -3.13
N GLY A 25 -3.18 -14.95 -2.58
CA GLY A 25 -2.93 -16.06 -1.65
C GLY A 25 -2.71 -15.66 -0.19
N PHE A 26 -2.74 -14.36 0.13
CA PHE A 26 -2.62 -13.87 1.50
C PHE A 26 -3.99 -13.53 2.05
N LEU A 27 -4.40 -14.23 3.11
CA LEU A 27 -5.61 -13.91 3.83
C LEU A 27 -5.31 -12.90 4.92
N LYS A 28 -6.31 -12.09 5.30
CA LYS A 28 -6.20 -11.17 6.44
C LYS A 28 -5.77 -11.89 7.73
N THR A 29 -6.18 -13.15 7.87
CA THR A 29 -5.83 -14.04 8.99
C THR A 29 -4.32 -14.26 9.12
N ASP A 30 -3.60 -14.38 8.00
CA ASP A 30 -2.16 -14.62 8.01
C ASP A 30 -1.41 -13.40 8.59
N PHE A 31 -1.91 -12.18 8.32
CA PHE A 31 -1.40 -10.94 8.91
C PHE A 31 -1.74 -10.79 10.38
N TYR A 32 -2.88 -11.31 10.81
CA TYR A 32 -3.27 -11.24 12.22
C TYR A 32 -2.29 -12.03 13.07
N GLU A 33 -2.08 -13.31 12.75
CA GLU A 33 -1.16 -14.19 13.48
C GLU A 33 0.27 -13.66 13.44
N GLY A 34 0.77 -13.29 12.25
CA GLY A 34 2.10 -12.71 12.11
C GLY A 34 2.26 -11.47 12.97
N SER A 35 1.29 -10.54 12.95
CA SER A 35 1.39 -9.28 13.70
C SER A 35 1.43 -9.46 15.22
N LEU A 36 0.82 -10.52 15.75
CA LEU A 36 0.86 -10.84 17.17
C LEU A 36 2.26 -11.32 17.60
N ILE A 37 2.99 -12.00 16.72
CA ILE A 37 4.37 -12.44 16.95
C ILE A 37 5.33 -11.24 16.88
N VAL A 38 5.13 -10.36 15.89
CA VAL A 38 6.02 -9.21 15.64
C VAL A 38 5.88 -8.13 16.70
N GLY A 39 4.63 -7.84 17.08
CA GLY A 39 4.28 -6.72 17.91
C GLY A 39 4.26 -5.37 17.16
N ILE A 40 3.45 -4.44 17.68
CA ILE A 40 3.22 -3.13 17.04
C ILE A 40 4.48 -2.27 16.92
N ASP A 41 5.42 -2.36 17.87
CA ASP A 41 6.56 -1.44 17.91
C ASP A 41 7.56 -1.75 16.78
N GLU A 42 7.81 -3.02 16.46
CA GLU A 42 8.66 -3.41 15.34
C GLU A 42 7.99 -3.18 13.98
N ILE A 43 6.66 -3.39 13.89
CA ILE A 43 5.86 -2.99 12.73
C ILE A 43 5.99 -1.48 12.50
N SER A 44 5.80 -0.67 13.55
CA SER A 44 5.88 0.79 13.50
C SER A 44 7.28 1.27 13.09
N LYS A 45 8.32 0.67 13.66
CA LYS A 45 9.72 0.96 13.33
C LYS A 45 10.02 0.70 11.87
N THR A 46 9.54 -0.43 11.33
CA THR A 46 9.76 -0.76 9.91
C THR A 46 8.96 0.16 9.00
N LEU A 47 7.69 0.41 9.31
CA LEU A 47 6.87 1.38 8.57
C LEU A 47 7.51 2.77 8.48
N LYS A 48 8.05 3.26 9.60
CA LYS A 48 8.77 4.54 9.66
C LYS A 48 10.06 4.53 8.85
N ARG A 49 10.75 3.38 8.77
CA ARG A 49 11.95 3.21 7.95
C ARG A 49 11.64 3.24 6.45
N VAL A 50 10.51 2.66 6.04
CA VAL A 50 10.10 2.62 4.62
C VAL A 50 9.30 3.85 4.16
N GLY A 51 9.24 4.91 4.98
CA GLY A 51 8.76 6.23 4.57
C GLY A 51 7.37 6.64 5.09
N PHE A 52 6.69 5.83 5.90
CA PHE A 52 5.44 6.24 6.56
C PHE A 52 5.68 7.05 7.84
N GLY A 53 4.70 7.86 8.24
CA GLY A 53 4.79 8.67 9.46
C GLY A 53 5.83 9.80 9.41
N LYS A 54 6.42 10.06 8.24
CA LYS A 54 7.36 11.15 7.96
C LYS A 54 7.00 11.80 6.62
N LYS A 55 7.47 13.03 6.42
CA LYS A 55 7.37 13.73 5.13
C LYS A 55 8.14 12.94 4.05
N SER A 56 7.61 12.87 2.84
CA SER A 56 8.30 12.32 1.66
C SER A 56 9.44 13.22 1.19
N GLY A 57 9.36 14.53 1.48
CA GLY A 57 10.32 15.52 1.02
C GLY A 57 9.99 16.07 -0.37
N VAL A 58 8.72 15.93 -0.80
CA VAL A 58 8.24 16.54 -2.04
C VAL A 58 8.43 18.06 -2.00
N ASP A 59 8.76 18.64 -3.15
CA ASP A 59 8.99 20.08 -3.37
C ASP A 59 7.68 20.88 -3.43
N LEU A 60 6.77 20.59 -2.51
CA LEU A 60 5.53 21.33 -2.28
C LEU A 60 5.45 21.80 -0.83
N PRO A 61 4.89 22.99 -0.57
CA PRO A 61 4.66 23.46 0.79
C PRO A 61 3.64 22.58 1.52
N ASN A 62 3.70 22.60 2.85
CA ASN A 62 2.68 22.00 3.73
C ASN A 62 2.43 20.50 3.53
N GLU A 63 3.46 19.71 3.24
CA GLU A 63 3.32 18.25 3.22
C GLU A 63 2.85 17.70 4.59
N PHE A 64 1.75 16.96 4.58
CA PHE A 64 1.22 16.29 5.77
C PHE A 64 2.00 15.02 6.12
N ILE A 65 2.07 14.72 7.41
CA ILE A 65 2.55 13.44 7.92
C ILE A 65 1.37 12.52 8.24
N GLY A 66 1.45 11.27 7.78
CA GLY A 66 0.57 10.20 8.25
C GLY A 66 0.82 9.81 9.71
N ILE A 67 0.02 8.88 10.22
CA ILE A 67 0.15 8.31 11.57
C ILE A 67 0.58 6.86 11.45
N VAL A 68 1.72 6.53 12.05
CA VAL A 68 2.18 5.15 12.26
C VAL A 68 2.08 4.86 13.75
N PRO A 69 0.98 4.25 14.21
CA PRO A 69 0.72 4.08 15.64
C PRO A 69 1.72 3.09 16.26
N ASN A 70 2.02 3.32 17.53
CA ASN A 70 2.75 2.41 18.41
C ASN A 70 2.30 2.64 19.85
N LYS A 71 2.88 1.90 20.81
CA LYS A 71 2.49 2.01 22.22
C LYS A 71 2.70 3.43 22.75
N GLU A 72 3.89 3.97 22.51
CA GLU A 72 4.29 5.31 22.95
C GLU A 72 3.39 6.41 22.36
N TRP A 73 3.06 6.33 21.07
CA TRP A 73 2.19 7.29 20.41
C TRP A 73 0.79 7.30 21.03
N LYS A 74 0.24 6.12 21.32
CA LYS A 74 -1.11 6.01 21.90
C LYS A 74 -1.13 6.55 23.34
N GLU A 75 -0.11 6.23 24.12
CA GLU A 75 0.05 6.73 25.48
C GLU A 75 0.16 8.26 25.49
N LYS A 76 1.01 8.84 24.63
CA LYS A 76 1.15 10.30 24.51
C LYS A 76 -0.13 11.00 24.04
N ARG A 77 -0.88 10.41 23.11
CA ARG A 77 -2.06 11.04 22.52
C ARG A 77 -3.33 10.89 23.36
N TYR A 78 -3.49 9.74 24.01
CA TYR A 78 -4.75 9.36 24.68
C TYR A 78 -4.59 9.00 26.16
N GLY A 79 -3.37 8.94 26.71
CA GLY A 79 -3.12 8.51 28.10
C GLY A 79 -3.50 7.05 28.35
N ARG A 80 -3.52 6.21 27.31
CA ARG A 80 -4.00 4.82 27.37
C ARG A 80 -2.95 3.85 26.85
N LYS A 81 -2.86 2.70 27.52
CA LYS A 81 -2.02 1.57 27.08
C LYS A 81 -2.53 0.99 25.75
N TRP A 82 -1.62 0.39 25.00
CA TRP A 82 -1.90 -0.35 23.78
C TRP A 82 -2.51 -1.72 24.09
N PHE A 83 -3.58 -2.08 23.39
CA PHE A 83 -4.21 -3.39 23.48
C PHE A 83 -3.77 -4.27 22.32
N ILE A 84 -3.62 -5.57 22.58
CA ILE A 84 -3.11 -6.51 21.58
C ILE A 84 -3.96 -6.58 20.31
N GLY A 85 -5.29 -6.45 20.43
CA GLY A 85 -6.20 -6.38 19.29
C GLY A 85 -5.97 -5.17 18.38
N GLU A 86 -5.43 -4.07 18.90
CA GLU A 86 -5.08 -2.91 18.09
C GLU A 86 -3.87 -3.18 17.19
N THR A 87 -2.97 -4.10 17.58
CA THR A 87 -1.87 -4.55 16.71
C THR A 87 -2.42 -5.23 15.45
N VAL A 88 -3.43 -6.07 15.62
CA VAL A 88 -4.09 -6.80 14.52
C VAL A 88 -4.78 -5.83 13.55
N VAL A 89 -5.44 -4.80 14.08
CA VAL A 89 -6.10 -3.77 13.26
C VAL A 89 -5.07 -2.89 12.56
N ALA A 90 -4.01 -2.48 13.26
CA ALA A 90 -2.93 -1.66 12.69
C ALA A 90 -2.12 -2.41 11.63
N SER A 91 -1.96 -3.74 11.77
CA SER A 91 -1.20 -4.56 10.81
C SER A 91 -1.87 -4.63 9.45
N ILE A 92 -3.20 -4.51 9.36
CA ILE A 92 -3.92 -4.35 8.09
C ILE A 92 -4.14 -2.89 7.69
N GLY A 93 -3.60 -1.95 8.48
CA GLY A 93 -3.65 -0.53 8.20
C GLY A 93 -4.94 0.18 8.49
N GLN A 94 -5.71 -0.35 9.42
CA GLN A 94 -6.91 0.30 9.91
C GLN A 94 -6.67 0.84 11.33
N GLY A 95 -7.74 1.33 11.96
CA GLY A 95 -7.66 1.93 13.29
C GLY A 95 -6.99 3.29 13.22
N TYR A 96 -5.87 3.46 13.92
CA TYR A 96 -5.17 4.75 13.99
C TYR A 96 -4.20 5.01 12.84
N SER A 97 -3.97 4.03 11.97
CA SER A 97 -3.04 4.14 10.85
C SER A 97 -3.58 5.13 9.81
N LEU A 98 -2.82 6.18 9.51
CA LEU A 98 -3.13 7.15 8.46
C LEU A 98 -1.93 7.32 7.53
N ALA A 99 -2.18 7.46 6.23
CA ALA A 99 -1.16 7.70 5.24
C ALA A 99 -1.65 8.65 4.15
N THR A 100 -0.72 9.43 3.57
CA THR A 100 -1.03 10.26 2.40
C THR A 100 -0.88 9.45 1.11
N PRO A 101 -1.57 9.81 0.01
CA PRO A 101 -1.33 9.19 -1.29
C PRO A 101 0.13 9.25 -1.73
N MET A 102 0.84 10.34 -1.39
CA MET A 102 2.27 10.50 -1.66
C MET A 102 3.12 9.45 -0.91
N GLN A 103 2.83 9.19 0.37
CA GLN A 103 3.53 8.14 1.12
C GLN A 103 3.28 6.74 0.53
N VAL A 104 2.04 6.46 0.10
CA VAL A 104 1.70 5.19 -0.56
C VAL A 104 2.44 5.05 -1.89
N ALA A 105 2.43 6.08 -2.75
CA ALA A 105 3.14 6.09 -4.02
C ALA A 105 4.66 5.90 -3.84
N ARG A 106 5.25 6.62 -2.89
CA ARG A 106 6.68 6.51 -2.52
C ARG A 106 7.03 5.08 -2.06
N HIS A 107 6.19 4.47 -1.24
CA HIS A 107 6.37 3.09 -0.81
C HIS A 107 6.20 2.09 -1.96
N THR A 108 5.25 2.29 -2.86
CA THR A 108 5.11 1.44 -4.06
C THR A 108 6.35 1.55 -4.96
N ALA A 109 6.95 2.74 -5.08
CA ALA A 109 8.22 2.93 -5.77
C ALA A 109 9.38 2.17 -5.10
N LEU A 110 9.41 2.14 -3.76
CA LEU A 110 10.37 1.31 -3.01
C LEU A 110 10.20 -0.18 -3.34
N LEU A 111 8.97 -0.68 -3.36
CA LEU A 111 8.71 -2.08 -3.69
C LEU A 111 9.08 -2.42 -5.15
N ALA A 112 8.89 -1.48 -6.06
CA ALA A 112 9.24 -1.65 -7.47
C ALA A 112 10.76 -1.62 -7.71
N SER A 113 11.47 -0.68 -7.08
CA SER A 113 12.87 -0.36 -7.41
C SER A 113 13.91 -0.74 -6.36
N SER A 114 13.49 -1.27 -5.21
CA SER A 114 14.31 -1.53 -4.00
C SER A 114 14.92 -0.31 -3.31
N LYS A 115 14.71 0.90 -3.84
CA LYS A 115 15.18 2.16 -3.26
C LYS A 115 14.01 3.10 -2.99
N LEU A 116 14.07 3.88 -1.92
CA LEU A 116 13.02 4.81 -1.54
C LEU A 116 13.30 6.17 -2.20
N PRO A 117 12.54 6.59 -3.24
CA PRO A 117 12.78 7.85 -3.91
C PRO A 117 12.26 9.04 -3.09
N THR A 118 12.83 10.22 -3.26
CA THR A 118 12.18 11.48 -2.89
C THR A 118 11.38 12.00 -4.08
N PRO A 119 10.03 12.10 -3.99
CA PRO A 119 9.20 12.65 -5.07
C PRO A 119 9.51 14.13 -5.32
N TYR A 120 9.32 14.59 -6.56
CA TYR A 120 9.54 15.99 -6.93
C TYR A 120 8.75 16.36 -8.20
N PHE A 121 8.44 17.64 -8.39
CA PHE A 121 7.81 18.20 -9.58
C PHE A 121 8.78 19.05 -10.42
N ALA A 122 9.71 19.76 -9.78
CA ALA A 122 10.65 20.64 -10.45
C ALA A 122 11.63 19.86 -11.34
N LYS A 123 11.61 20.14 -12.65
CA LYS A 123 12.53 19.50 -13.62
C LYS A 123 13.93 20.12 -13.62
N LYS A 124 14.05 21.39 -13.23
CA LYS A 124 15.31 22.13 -13.08
C LYS A 124 15.16 23.13 -11.94
N PHE A 125 16.20 23.25 -11.11
CA PHE A 125 16.34 24.37 -10.19
C PHE A 125 17.24 25.41 -10.85
N ILE A 126 17.01 26.69 -10.57
CA ILE A 126 17.69 27.83 -11.24
C ILE A 126 19.22 27.73 -11.08
N ASP A 127 19.71 27.22 -9.95
CA ASP A 127 21.14 27.22 -9.61
C ASP A 127 21.80 25.84 -9.49
N SER A 128 21.11 24.75 -9.82
CA SER A 128 21.73 23.42 -9.84
C SER A 128 20.99 22.39 -10.69
N ASN A 129 21.75 21.44 -11.23
CA ASN A 129 21.18 20.24 -11.81
C ASN A 129 20.47 19.44 -10.71
N PHE A 130 19.16 19.32 -10.83
CA PHE A 130 18.37 18.49 -9.92
C PHE A 130 18.87 17.04 -9.99
N LYS A 131 19.23 16.47 -8.84
CA LYS A 131 19.60 15.06 -8.71
C LYS A 131 18.51 14.32 -7.92
N PRO A 132 17.80 13.37 -8.53
CA PRO A 132 16.85 12.52 -7.82
C PRO A 132 17.55 11.84 -6.63
N LYS A 133 16.95 11.95 -5.45
CA LYS A 133 17.46 11.33 -4.22
C LYS A 133 16.80 9.97 -4.03
N TYR A 134 17.61 8.98 -3.71
CA TYR A 134 17.17 7.62 -3.42
C TYR A 134 17.84 7.15 -2.13
N GLU A 135 17.05 6.60 -1.22
CA GLU A 135 17.53 6.05 0.05
C GLU A 135 17.47 4.52 0.02
N ASP A 136 18.52 3.87 0.51
CA ASP A 136 18.57 2.42 0.66
C ASP A 136 18.10 2.02 2.06
N VAL A 137 16.80 1.77 2.19
CA VAL A 137 16.12 1.59 3.49
C VAL A 137 15.79 0.12 3.80
N LEU A 138 16.01 -0.78 2.85
CA LEU A 138 15.72 -2.20 2.99
C LEU A 138 16.93 -2.96 3.52
N THR A 139 16.70 -3.86 4.48
CA THR A 139 17.72 -4.81 4.93
C THR A 139 18.04 -5.84 3.84
N LEU A 140 19.17 -6.54 3.96
CA LEU A 140 19.55 -7.61 3.02
C LEU A 140 18.48 -8.69 2.88
N ILE A 141 17.84 -9.07 3.99
CA ILE A 141 16.73 -10.05 4.00
C ILE A 141 15.54 -9.50 3.21
N GLN A 142 15.15 -8.24 3.46
CA GLN A 142 14.03 -7.61 2.76
C GLN A 142 14.29 -7.50 1.25
N LYS A 143 15.52 -7.19 0.83
CA LYS A 143 15.89 -7.17 -0.58
C LYS A 143 15.82 -8.55 -1.22
N ARG A 144 16.33 -9.58 -0.52
CA ARG A 144 16.26 -10.98 -0.97
C ARG A 144 14.80 -11.43 -1.20
N ASP A 145 13.91 -11.03 -0.29
CA ASP A 145 12.50 -11.45 -0.33
C ASP A 145 11.61 -10.49 -1.14
N LEU A 146 12.15 -9.39 -1.67
CA LEU A 146 11.41 -8.41 -2.46
C LEU A 146 10.77 -8.98 -3.75
N PRO A 147 11.44 -9.85 -4.54
CA PRO A 147 10.84 -10.45 -5.73
C PRO A 147 9.55 -11.25 -5.43
N LEU A 148 9.46 -11.80 -4.22
CA LEU A 148 8.28 -12.53 -3.78
C LEU A 148 7.09 -11.59 -3.52
N ILE A 149 7.33 -10.42 -2.93
CA ILE A 149 6.32 -9.35 -2.81
C ILE A 149 5.88 -8.88 -4.19
N GLN A 150 6.84 -8.62 -5.08
CA GLN A 150 6.58 -8.15 -6.45
C GLN A 150 5.70 -9.14 -7.22
N LYS A 151 5.99 -10.45 -7.11
CA LYS A 151 5.15 -11.50 -7.70
C LYS A 151 3.74 -11.51 -7.09
N ALA A 152 3.61 -11.38 -5.77
CA ALA A 152 2.31 -11.31 -5.13
C ALA A 152 1.48 -10.10 -5.61
N MET A 153 2.13 -8.94 -5.80
CA MET A 153 1.51 -7.74 -6.40
C MET A 153 1.12 -7.95 -7.87
N TYR A 154 1.94 -8.66 -8.65
CA TYR A 154 1.59 -9.03 -10.02
C TYR A 154 0.33 -9.90 -10.06
N GLU A 155 0.22 -10.89 -9.18
CA GLU A 155 -0.93 -11.77 -9.13
C GLU A 155 -2.23 -11.05 -8.74
N VAL A 156 -2.18 -9.96 -7.96
CA VAL A 156 -3.37 -9.14 -7.68
C VAL A 156 -4.02 -8.59 -8.95
N CYS A 157 -3.20 -8.20 -9.93
CA CYS A 157 -3.64 -7.58 -11.16
C CYS A 157 -3.80 -8.55 -12.33
N ASN A 158 -3.19 -9.74 -12.28
CA ASN A 158 -3.10 -10.63 -13.45
C ASN A 158 -3.58 -12.07 -13.21
N HIS A 159 -3.61 -12.54 -11.95
CA HIS A 159 -4.04 -13.91 -11.67
C HIS A 159 -5.57 -14.01 -11.69
N PRO A 160 -6.21 -15.10 -12.16
CA PRO A 160 -7.67 -15.20 -12.21
C PRO A 160 -8.41 -14.97 -10.87
N LYS A 161 -7.72 -15.23 -9.75
CA LYS A 161 -8.21 -14.97 -8.38
C LYS A 161 -7.75 -13.62 -7.79
N GLY A 162 -7.04 -12.81 -8.58
CA GLY A 162 -6.56 -11.49 -8.18
C GLY A 162 -7.72 -10.51 -7.95
N THR A 163 -7.58 -9.68 -6.92
CA THR A 163 -8.65 -8.75 -6.52
C THR A 163 -8.84 -7.58 -7.49
N ALA A 164 -7.84 -7.27 -8.32
CA ALA A 164 -7.94 -6.25 -9.36
C ALA A 164 -8.07 -6.84 -10.77
N THR A 165 -7.79 -8.13 -10.96
CA THR A 165 -7.66 -8.76 -12.29
C THR A 165 -8.84 -8.52 -13.21
N LYS A 166 -10.08 -8.64 -12.72
CA LYS A 166 -11.29 -8.43 -13.54
C LYS A 166 -11.54 -6.97 -13.90
N TYR A 167 -10.82 -6.04 -13.29
CA TYR A 167 -11.05 -4.60 -13.40
C TYR A 167 -9.89 -3.86 -14.07
N ILE A 168 -8.74 -4.53 -14.26
CA ILE A 168 -7.61 -4.01 -15.03
C ILE A 168 -7.79 -4.44 -16.48
N ASN A 169 -7.93 -3.45 -17.36
CA ASN A 169 -8.03 -3.63 -18.81
C ASN A 169 -6.97 -2.76 -19.51
N THR A 170 -5.72 -3.20 -19.48
CA THR A 170 -4.58 -2.53 -20.15
C THR A 170 -3.69 -3.59 -20.81
N SER A 171 -3.04 -3.24 -21.93
CA SER A 171 -2.17 -4.16 -22.68
C SER A 171 -0.90 -4.52 -21.91
N ILE A 172 -0.41 -3.61 -21.08
CA ILE A 172 0.82 -3.81 -20.33
C ILE A 172 0.58 -4.62 -19.05
N LYS A 173 1.58 -5.42 -18.68
CA LYS A 173 1.54 -6.14 -17.41
C LYS A 173 1.96 -5.22 -16.27
N ILE A 174 1.05 -5.00 -15.33
CA ILE A 174 1.28 -4.19 -14.13
C ILE A 174 1.23 -5.05 -12.87
N ALA A 175 1.80 -4.56 -11.78
CA ALA A 175 1.73 -5.18 -10.47
C ALA A 175 1.23 -4.17 -9.45
N GLY A 176 0.35 -4.59 -8.54
CA GLY A 176 -0.26 -3.65 -7.62
C GLY A 176 -0.96 -4.26 -6.43
N LYS A 177 -1.65 -3.40 -5.69
CA LYS A 177 -2.41 -3.78 -4.51
C LYS A 177 -3.65 -2.91 -4.34
N THR A 178 -4.79 -3.56 -4.14
CA THR A 178 -6.07 -2.93 -3.76
C THR A 178 -6.11 -2.67 -2.25
N GLY A 179 -6.80 -1.59 -1.86
CA GLY A 179 -7.11 -1.28 -0.47
C GLY A 179 -8.53 -0.72 -0.34
N THR A 180 -9.06 -0.80 0.88
CA THR A 180 -10.36 -0.23 1.24
C THR A 180 -10.22 0.41 2.62
N ALA A 181 -10.40 1.72 2.70
CA ALA A 181 -10.35 2.47 3.96
C ALA A 181 -11.78 2.76 4.43
N GLN A 182 -12.16 2.21 5.58
CA GLN A 182 -13.52 2.32 6.09
C GLN A 182 -13.75 3.71 6.70
N VAL A 183 -14.88 4.32 6.35
CA VAL A 183 -15.29 5.65 6.87
C VAL A 183 -16.13 5.51 8.14
N ILE A 184 -16.95 4.47 8.22
CA ILE A 184 -17.79 4.18 9.39
C ILE A 184 -17.35 2.89 10.08
N GLY A 185 -17.42 2.89 11.41
CA GLY A 185 -17.31 1.67 12.21
C GLY A 185 -18.52 0.78 11.98
N ILE A 186 -18.30 -0.53 11.87
CA ILE A 186 -19.37 -1.51 11.79
C ILE A 186 -19.78 -1.85 13.23
N PRO A 187 -21.04 -1.65 13.64
CA PRO A 187 -21.52 -2.05 14.96
C PRO A 187 -21.28 -3.55 15.22
N GLN A 188 -20.85 -3.92 16.43
CA GLN A 188 -20.50 -5.32 16.75
C GLN A 188 -21.71 -6.27 16.77
N ASP A 189 -22.91 -5.71 16.89
CA ASP A 189 -24.20 -6.39 16.90
C ASP A 189 -24.78 -6.64 15.50
N GLU A 190 -24.20 -6.08 14.44
CA GLU A 190 -24.60 -6.36 13.06
C GLU A 190 -24.20 -7.78 12.63
N LYS A 191 -25.17 -8.70 12.65
CA LYS A 191 -25.00 -10.09 12.21
C LYS A 191 -24.78 -10.25 10.70
N LYS A 192 -25.14 -9.25 9.89
CA LYS A 192 -25.00 -9.27 8.43
C LYS A 192 -24.47 -7.93 7.93
N ARG A 193 -23.23 -7.94 7.45
CA ARG A 193 -22.59 -6.75 6.87
C ARG A 193 -23.35 -6.32 5.62
N MET A 194 -23.83 -5.08 5.61
CA MET A 194 -24.41 -4.45 4.42
C MET A 194 -23.39 -4.40 3.29
N LYS A 195 -23.84 -4.57 2.04
CA LYS A 195 -22.94 -4.42 0.89
C LYS A 195 -22.58 -2.95 0.71
N GLU A 196 -21.37 -2.66 0.22
CA GLU A 196 -20.94 -1.28 -0.08
C GLU A 196 -21.91 -0.56 -1.04
N GLU A 197 -22.56 -1.30 -1.93
CA GLU A 197 -23.57 -0.79 -2.87
C GLU A 197 -24.84 -0.28 -2.17
N GLU A 198 -25.17 -0.87 -1.02
CA GLU A 198 -26.38 -0.57 -0.23
C GLU A 198 -26.14 0.58 0.78
N LEU A 199 -24.88 0.99 0.97
CA LEU A 199 -24.53 2.10 1.86
C LEU A 199 -24.79 3.46 1.22
N LYS A 200 -25.24 4.43 2.03
CA LYS A 200 -25.28 5.84 1.64
C LYS A 200 -23.88 6.30 1.22
N TYR A 201 -23.81 7.23 0.27
CA TYR A 201 -22.54 7.65 -0.34
C TYR A 201 -21.44 7.97 0.68
N TYR A 202 -21.70 8.87 1.64
CA TYR A 202 -20.73 9.24 2.68
C TYR A 202 -20.39 8.12 3.68
N SER A 203 -21.15 7.03 3.68
CA SER A 203 -20.89 5.83 4.49
C SER A 203 -20.04 4.80 3.75
N LYS A 204 -19.85 4.95 2.44
CA LYS A 204 -19.00 4.04 1.65
C LYS A 204 -17.54 4.21 2.01
N SER A 205 -16.82 3.09 1.99
CA SER A 205 -15.38 3.09 2.18
C SER A 205 -14.67 3.85 1.05
N HIS A 206 -13.46 4.36 1.30
CA HIS A 206 -12.60 4.88 0.23
C HIS A 206 -11.92 3.73 -0.51
N ALA A 207 -11.84 3.83 -1.83
CA ALA A 207 -11.22 2.85 -2.70
C ALA A 207 -9.76 3.24 -2.97
N TRP A 208 -8.84 2.32 -2.70
CA TRP A 208 -7.41 2.47 -3.00
C TRP A 208 -6.95 1.43 -4.03
N LEU A 209 -6.09 1.86 -4.94
CA LEU A 209 -5.27 0.98 -5.76
C LEU A 209 -3.93 1.66 -6.03
N THR A 210 -2.84 0.98 -5.67
CA THR A 210 -1.48 1.42 -6.03
C THR A 210 -0.83 0.36 -6.90
N THR A 211 -0.15 0.79 -7.95
CA THR A 211 0.44 -0.09 -8.96
C THR A 211 1.78 0.43 -9.43
N TYR A 212 2.61 -0.46 -9.96
CA TYR A 212 3.75 -0.13 -10.79
C TYR A 212 3.70 -0.89 -12.12
N GLY A 213 4.29 -0.29 -13.14
CA GLY A 213 4.33 -0.85 -14.48
C GLY A 213 5.47 -0.26 -15.33
N PRO A 214 5.95 -1.01 -16.34
CA PRO A 214 5.72 -2.44 -16.57
C PRO A 214 6.23 -3.33 -15.43
N TYR A 215 5.66 -4.53 -15.26
CA TYR A 215 6.02 -5.44 -14.17
C TYR A 215 7.49 -5.90 -14.21
N LYS A 216 8.00 -6.22 -15.41
CA LYS A 216 9.36 -6.76 -15.58
C LYS A 216 10.46 -5.70 -15.48
N ASP A 217 10.18 -4.50 -15.96
CA ASP A 217 11.08 -3.33 -15.92
C ASP A 217 10.29 -2.13 -15.37
N PRO A 218 10.16 -2.00 -14.04
CA PRO A 218 9.31 -0.96 -13.44
C PRO A 218 9.82 0.44 -13.73
N LYS A 219 8.99 1.25 -14.40
CA LYS A 219 9.31 2.65 -14.73
C LYS A 219 8.38 3.66 -14.07
N TYR A 220 7.10 3.31 -13.93
CA TYR A 220 6.07 4.23 -13.45
C TYR A 220 5.30 3.63 -12.29
N ILE A 221 4.83 4.51 -11.41
CA ILE A 221 3.93 4.20 -10.31
C ILE A 221 2.63 4.96 -10.55
N VAL A 222 1.49 4.29 -10.36
CA VAL A 222 0.17 4.92 -10.39
C VAL A 222 -0.55 4.56 -9.09
N THR A 223 -0.84 5.58 -8.27
CA THR A 223 -1.58 5.45 -7.02
C THR A 223 -2.88 6.25 -7.13
N VAL A 224 -4.01 5.57 -6.96
CA VAL A 224 -5.35 6.12 -7.05
C VAL A 224 -6.07 5.93 -5.73
N LEU A 225 -6.63 7.03 -5.22
CA LEU A 225 -7.57 7.09 -4.11
C LEU A 225 -8.87 7.68 -4.64
N VAL A 226 -9.98 6.98 -4.46
CA VAL A 226 -11.33 7.51 -4.72
C VAL A 226 -12.09 7.54 -3.41
N GLU A 227 -12.39 8.75 -2.94
CA GLU A 227 -13.23 8.96 -1.77
C GLU A 227 -14.61 8.36 -2.01
N HIS A 228 -15.11 7.64 -1.00
CA HIS A 228 -16.38 6.91 -1.03
C HIS A 228 -16.53 5.95 -2.23
N GLY A 229 -15.41 5.52 -2.81
CA GLY A 229 -15.38 4.66 -3.98
C GLY A 229 -15.69 3.17 -3.71
N GLY A 230 -15.88 2.77 -2.46
CA GLY A 230 -16.15 1.39 -2.07
C GLY A 230 -14.96 0.45 -2.32
N HIS A 231 -15.11 -0.47 -3.27
CA HIS A 231 -14.10 -1.51 -3.54
C HIS A 231 -12.95 -1.00 -4.41
N GLY A 232 -11.71 -1.18 -3.94
CA GLY A 232 -10.49 -0.71 -4.61
C GLY A 232 -10.35 -1.18 -6.06
N GLY A 233 -10.60 -2.47 -6.32
CA GLY A 233 -10.44 -3.05 -7.65
C GLY A 233 -11.42 -2.49 -8.67
N SER A 234 -12.72 -2.48 -8.37
CA SER A 234 -13.78 -2.11 -9.31
C SER A 234 -13.76 -0.63 -9.65
N THR A 235 -13.40 0.21 -8.69
CA THR A 235 -13.46 1.67 -8.84
C THR A 235 -12.16 2.24 -9.39
N ALA A 236 -11.01 1.85 -8.80
CA ALA A 236 -9.73 2.40 -9.21
C ALA A 236 -9.07 1.62 -10.35
N GLY A 237 -9.44 0.36 -10.59
CA GLY A 237 -8.91 -0.47 -11.68
C GLY A 237 -9.06 0.17 -13.07
N PRO A 238 -10.28 0.56 -13.49
CA PRO A 238 -10.48 1.22 -14.78
C PRO A 238 -9.74 2.55 -14.92
N ILE A 239 -9.56 3.30 -13.83
CA ILE A 239 -8.80 4.57 -13.82
C ILE A 239 -7.33 4.28 -14.06
N VAL A 240 -6.76 3.32 -13.34
CA VAL A 240 -5.36 2.89 -13.48
C VAL A 240 -5.09 2.40 -14.91
N SER A 241 -5.99 1.59 -15.48
CA SER A 241 -5.86 1.12 -16.86
C SER A 241 -5.76 2.25 -17.87
N LYS A 242 -6.67 3.23 -17.81
CA LYS A 242 -6.64 4.39 -18.70
C LYS A 242 -5.36 5.19 -18.60
N ILE A 243 -4.78 5.32 -17.41
CA ILE A 243 -3.50 6.02 -17.21
C ILE A 243 -2.37 5.26 -17.90
N TYR A 244 -2.28 3.95 -17.70
CA TYR A 244 -1.24 3.14 -18.35
C TYR A 244 -1.41 3.08 -19.86
N ASP A 245 -2.64 2.90 -20.36
CA ASP A 245 -2.91 2.94 -21.79
C ASP A 245 -2.45 4.28 -22.39
N LYS A 246 -2.69 5.39 -21.69
CA LYS A 246 -2.23 6.70 -22.14
C LYS A 246 -0.71 6.85 -22.09
N LEU A 247 -0.03 6.27 -21.10
CA LEU A 247 1.44 6.24 -21.05
C LEU A 247 2.01 5.45 -22.23
N THR A 248 1.41 4.32 -22.59
CA THR A 248 1.80 3.53 -23.75
C THR A 248 1.52 4.28 -25.07
N GLU A 249 0.33 4.86 -25.22
CA GLU A 249 -0.04 5.66 -26.41
C GLU A 249 0.93 6.83 -26.66
N LEU A 250 1.41 7.46 -25.59
CA LEU A 250 2.35 8.58 -25.65
C LEU A 250 3.83 8.13 -25.73
N GLY A 251 4.13 6.83 -25.79
CA GLY A 251 5.49 6.30 -25.92
C GLY A 251 6.35 6.38 -24.65
N TYR A 252 5.73 6.56 -23.48
CA TYR A 252 6.44 6.51 -22.20
C TYR A 252 6.77 5.08 -21.78
N ILE A 253 5.93 4.13 -22.19
CA ILE A 253 6.11 2.70 -22.01
C ILE A 253 6.15 2.06 -23.39
N ASN A 254 7.22 1.32 -23.65
CA ASN A 254 7.36 0.51 -24.86
C ASN A 254 7.02 -0.94 -24.50
N ASP A 255 6.31 -1.62 -25.40
CA ASP A 255 5.96 -3.04 -25.28
C ASP A 255 7.20 -3.96 -25.38
#